data_AF-A0A0L0SUX0-F1
#
_entry.id   AF-A0A0L0SUX0-F1
#
_cell.length_a   1.000
_cell.length_b   1.000
_cell.length_c   1.000
_cell.angle_alpha   90.00
_cell.angle_beta   90.00
_cell.angle_gamma   90.00
#
_symmetry.space_group_name_H-M   'P 1'
#
loop_
_entity.id
_entity.type
_entity.pdbx_description
1 polymer ?
#
loop_
_entity_poly.entity_id
_entity_poly.type
_entity_poly.pdbx_seq_one_letter_code
_entity_poly.pdbx_strand_id
1 'polypeptide(L)'
;MQCTNPQVALLSDFEVYQFMSEEGLLAPVDNKDKNARRKEPKSLMYLRREVAYYFEKINKAAPNWTEDQVVAFMRAIQPFKLYKGEKLRLLNVRPKNLVALLLCVDEADERYTPDEQAEMLRILQETLPVPDIEGDEDDMAVDPAGDEAMAIDEY
;
A
#
# COMPACT_ATOMS: atom_id res chain seq x y z
N MET A 1 16.32 -24.62 -6.43
CA MET A 1 15.73 -23.91 -5.26
C MET A 1 14.39 -24.57 -4.98
N GLN A 2 14.10 -25.00 -3.76
CA GLN A 2 12.82 -25.64 -3.40
C GLN A 2 12.12 -24.77 -2.35
N CYS A 3 10.84 -24.49 -2.56
CA CYS A 3 10.02 -23.74 -1.61
C CYS A 3 9.63 -24.65 -0.44
N THR A 4 9.95 -24.25 0.79
CA THR A 4 9.63 -25.00 2.02
C THR A 4 8.32 -24.56 2.66
N ASN A 5 7.99 -23.27 2.58
CA ASN A 5 6.71 -22.73 2.98
C ASN A 5 6.30 -21.60 2.01
N PRO A 6 5.19 -21.74 1.28
CA PRO A 6 4.75 -20.73 0.31
C PRO A 6 4.21 -19.45 0.98
N GLN A 7 3.76 -19.50 2.23
CA GLN A 7 3.18 -18.35 2.93
C GLN A 7 3.69 -18.28 4.37
N VAL A 8 4.78 -17.54 4.56
CA VAL A 8 5.41 -17.35 5.88
C VAL A 8 4.78 -16.20 6.64
N ALA A 9 4.47 -15.10 5.96
CA ALA A 9 3.98 -13.88 6.55
C ALA A 9 3.01 -13.16 5.62
N LEU A 10 2.27 -12.22 6.21
CA LEU A 10 1.52 -11.19 5.48
C LEU A 10 2.19 -9.87 5.85
N LEU A 11 2.59 -9.11 4.84
CA LEU A 11 3.23 -7.81 5.00
C LEU A 11 2.26 -6.72 4.57
N SER A 12 2.17 -5.67 5.38
CA SER A 12 1.43 -4.46 5.07
C SER A 12 2.18 -3.62 4.06
N ASP A 13 1.42 -2.79 3.35
CA ASP A 13 1.93 -1.82 2.39
C ASP A 13 2.92 -0.86 3.07
N PHE A 14 2.68 -0.54 4.35
CA PHE A 14 3.59 0.24 5.20
C PHE A 14 4.94 -0.46 5.43
N GLU A 15 4.94 -1.73 5.85
CA GLU A 15 6.18 -2.48 6.09
C GLU A 15 7.01 -2.60 4.80
N VAL A 16 6.35 -2.84 3.66
CA VAL A 16 7.02 -2.91 2.36
C VAL A 16 7.60 -1.55 1.99
N TYR A 17 6.84 -0.47 2.16
CA TYR A 17 7.32 0.89 1.89
C TYR A 17 8.50 1.26 2.79
N GLN A 18 8.42 0.99 4.09
CA GLN A 18 9.48 1.26 5.05
C GLN A 18 10.75 0.52 4.66
N PHE A 19 10.66 -0.78 4.38
CA PHE A 19 11.79 -1.58 3.91
C PHE A 19 12.43 -0.99 2.64
N MET A 20 11.59 -0.63 1.65
CA MET A 20 12.09 -0.02 0.42
C MET A 20 12.75 1.34 0.64
N SER A 21 12.24 2.13 1.58
CA SER A 21 12.80 3.42 1.95
C SER A 21 14.17 3.27 2.61
N GLU A 22 14.28 2.36 3.60
CA GLU A 22 15.50 2.08 4.36
C GLU A 22 16.63 1.53 3.47
N GLU A 23 16.28 0.65 2.54
CA GLU A 23 17.23 0.10 1.55
C GLU A 23 17.54 1.07 0.40
N GLY A 24 16.99 2.28 0.44
CA GLY A 24 17.18 3.29 -0.60
C GLY A 24 16.63 2.84 -1.97
N LEU A 25 15.62 1.97 -1.97
CA LEU A 25 14.95 1.40 -3.14
C LEU A 25 13.88 2.32 -3.74
N LEU A 26 13.48 3.39 -3.06
CA LEU A 26 12.51 4.35 -3.60
C LEU A 26 13.18 5.44 -4.47
N ALA A 27 14.47 5.72 -4.25
CA ALA A 27 15.17 6.74 -5.02
C ALA A 27 15.40 6.32 -6.49
N PRO A 28 15.39 7.24 -7.45
CA PRO A 28 15.84 6.95 -8.80
C PRO A 28 17.33 6.56 -8.78
N VAL A 29 17.70 5.53 -9.55
CA VAL A 29 19.09 5.09 -9.66
C VAL A 29 19.94 6.23 -10.22
N ASP A 30 21.00 6.64 -9.51
CA ASP A 30 21.86 7.73 -9.95
C ASP A 30 22.56 7.32 -11.26
N ASN A 31 22.11 7.94 -12.36
CA ASN A 31 22.53 7.61 -13.71
C ASN A 31 24.00 7.94 -14.00
N LYS A 32 24.68 8.64 -13.08
CA LYS A 32 26.09 9.01 -13.21
C LYS A 32 27.02 7.85 -12.87
N ASP A 33 26.60 6.89 -12.05
CA ASP A 33 27.44 5.76 -11.66
C ASP A 33 27.23 4.55 -12.59
N LYS A 34 28.04 4.51 -13.66
CA LYS A 34 27.99 3.47 -14.70
C LYS A 34 28.25 2.05 -14.15
N ASN A 35 28.90 1.93 -12.99
CA ASN A 35 29.13 0.64 -12.34
C ASN A 35 27.91 0.15 -11.55
N ALA A 36 27.10 1.05 -10.99
CA ALA A 36 25.85 0.70 -10.32
C ALA A 36 24.82 0.12 -11.31
N ARG A 37 24.68 0.74 -12.49
CA ARG A 37 23.80 0.27 -13.59
C ARG A 37 24.14 -1.12 -14.13
N ARG A 38 25.39 -1.58 -14.01
CA ARG A 38 25.81 -2.93 -14.45
C ARG A 38 25.50 -4.02 -13.43
N LYS A 39 25.17 -3.65 -12.20
CA LYS A 39 25.08 -4.58 -11.06
C LYS A 39 23.66 -5.10 -10.82
N GLU A 40 22.64 -4.34 -11.24
CA GLU A 40 21.24 -4.69 -11.02
C GLU A 40 20.59 -5.27 -12.30
N PRO A 41 19.89 -6.42 -12.22
CA PRO A 41 19.11 -6.93 -13.33
C PRO A 41 18.01 -5.94 -13.75
N LYS A 42 17.82 -5.74 -15.07
CA LYS A 42 16.80 -4.81 -15.61
C LYS A 42 15.40 -5.06 -15.06
N SER A 43 15.00 -6.33 -14.91
CA SER A 43 13.69 -6.71 -14.37
C SER A 43 13.47 -6.19 -12.94
N LEU A 44 14.51 -6.20 -12.11
CA LEU A 44 14.43 -5.68 -10.74
C LEU A 44 14.30 -4.16 -10.73
N MET A 45 15.01 -3.46 -11.62
CA MET A 45 14.83 -2.00 -11.78
C MET A 45 13.40 -1.62 -12.17
N TYR A 46 12.77 -2.36 -13.10
CA TYR A 46 11.39 -2.10 -13.50
C TYR A 46 10.42 -2.33 -12.35
N LEU A 47 10.53 -3.47 -11.66
CA LEU A 47 9.68 -3.80 -10.52
C LEU A 47 9.79 -2.73 -9.42
N ARG A 48 11.02 -2.35 -9.06
CA ARG A 48 11.29 -1.30 -8.08
C ARG A 48 10.60 0.01 -8.45
N ARG A 49 10.70 0.43 -9.71
CA ARG A 49 10.08 1.66 -10.21
C ARG A 49 8.55 1.61 -10.15
N GLU A 50 7.96 0.48 -10.53
CA GLU A 50 6.50 0.30 -10.49
C GLU A 50 5.96 0.30 -9.07
N VAL A 51 6.65 -0.37 -8.14
CA VAL A 51 6.25 -0.38 -6.72
C VAL A 51 6.42 1.01 -6.10
N ALA A 52 7.49 1.75 -6.43
CA ALA A 52 7.63 3.14 -6.00
C ALA A 52 6.49 4.02 -6.55
N TYR A 53 6.16 3.89 -7.83
CA TYR A 53 5.02 4.58 -8.44
C TYR A 53 3.69 4.25 -7.74
N TYR A 54 3.46 2.98 -7.40
CA TYR A 54 2.28 2.57 -6.64
C TYR A 54 2.16 3.33 -5.32
N PHE A 55 3.22 3.43 -4.52
CA PHE A 55 3.16 4.15 -3.24
C PHE A 55 3.08 5.67 -3.39
N GLU A 56 3.67 6.24 -4.44
CA GLU A 56 3.63 7.70 -4.68
C GLU A 56 2.28 8.17 -5.24
N LYS A 57 1.64 7.37 -6.10
CA LYS A 57 0.46 7.80 -6.87
C LYS A 57 -0.83 7.10 -6.47
N ILE A 58 -0.77 5.81 -6.15
CA ILE A 58 -1.97 4.98 -5.93
C ILE A 58 -2.23 4.81 -4.43
N ASN A 59 -1.30 4.20 -3.69
CA ASN A 59 -1.40 4.02 -2.25
C ASN A 59 -0.52 5.02 -1.48
N LYS A 60 -1.00 6.26 -1.41
CA LYS A 60 -0.38 7.34 -0.63
C LYS A 60 -0.46 7.12 0.89
N ALA A 61 -1.11 6.06 1.37
CA ALA A 61 -1.31 5.86 2.80
C ALA A 61 -0.02 5.39 3.49
N ALA A 62 0.69 4.41 2.90
CA ALA A 62 1.93 3.87 3.45
C ALA A 62 3.04 4.92 3.69
N PRO A 63 3.31 5.88 2.77
CA PRO A 63 4.28 6.95 3.02
C PRO A 63 3.94 7.91 4.18
N ASN A 64 2.66 8.01 4.54
CA ASN A 64 2.16 8.99 5.50
C ASN A 64 1.97 8.41 6.90
N TRP A 65 2.20 7.11 7.10
CA TRP A 65 2.05 6.49 8.41
C TRP A 65 3.36 6.44 9.18
N THR A 66 3.21 6.33 10.49
CA THR A 66 4.30 5.99 11.41
C THR A 66 4.05 4.64 12.06
N GLU A 67 5.11 3.99 12.54
CA GLU A 67 5.00 2.74 13.27
C GLU A 67 4.06 2.86 14.49
N ASP A 68 4.14 3.98 15.22
CA ASP A 68 3.28 4.26 16.37
C ASP A 68 1.79 4.32 15.98
N GLN A 69 1.46 4.90 14.82
CA GLN A 69 0.08 4.97 14.32
C GLN A 69 -0.44 3.57 13.97
N VAL A 70 0.37 2.74 13.30
CA VAL A 70 0.01 1.35 12.98
C VAL A 70 -0.21 0.54 14.26
N VAL A 71 0.67 0.68 15.24
CA VAL A 71 0.54 0.01 16.54
C VAL A 71 -0.71 0.48 17.29
N ALA A 72 -0.99 1.79 17.28
CA ALA A 72 -2.19 2.36 17.89
C ALA A 72 -3.48 1.80 17.25
N PHE A 73 -3.54 1.77 15.92
CA PHE A 73 -4.65 1.16 15.17
C PHE A 73 -4.84 -0.32 15.55
N MET A 74 -3.77 -1.12 15.51
CA MET A 74 -3.84 -2.55 15.80
C MET A 74 -4.31 -2.86 17.22
N ARG A 75 -3.98 -2.00 18.19
CA ARG A 75 -4.49 -2.10 19.56
C ARG A 75 -5.97 -1.71 19.65
N ALA A 76 -6.34 -0.58 19.05
CA ALA A 76 -7.69 -0.04 19.11
C ALA A 76 -8.72 -0.95 18.42
N ILE A 77 -8.34 -1.62 17.33
CA ILE A 77 -9.24 -2.49 16.56
C ILE A 77 -9.36 -3.92 17.12
N GLN A 78 -8.57 -4.27 18.14
CA GLN A 78 -8.55 -5.60 18.73
C GLN A 78 -9.94 -6.12 19.20
N PRO A 79 -10.80 -5.30 19.84
CA PRO A 79 -12.09 -5.76 20.35
C PRO A 79 -13.06 -6.29 19.29
N PHE A 80 -12.96 -5.80 18.05
CA PHE A 80 -13.84 -6.17 16.94
C PHE A 80 -13.53 -7.57 16.37
N LYS A 81 -12.47 -8.25 16.84
CA LYS A 81 -12.13 -9.63 16.42
C LYS A 81 -12.03 -9.83 14.90
N LEU A 82 -11.62 -8.80 14.17
CA LEU A 82 -11.38 -8.90 12.73
C LEU A 82 -10.36 -9.99 12.40
N TYR A 83 -10.54 -10.65 11.26
CA TYR A 83 -9.59 -11.61 10.73
C TYR A 83 -8.29 -10.92 10.33
N LYS A 84 -7.19 -11.70 10.27
CA LYS A 84 -5.86 -11.15 9.95
C LYS A 84 -5.83 -10.45 8.59
N GLY A 85 -6.50 -11.02 7.59
CA GLY A 85 -6.62 -10.43 6.25
C GLY A 85 -7.41 -9.12 6.24
N GLU A 86 -8.47 -9.04 7.03
CA GLU A 86 -9.29 -7.82 7.16
C GLU A 86 -8.52 -6.69 7.82
N LYS A 87 -7.78 -6.98 8.89
CA LYS A 87 -6.88 -6.00 9.53
C LYS A 87 -5.86 -5.47 8.54
N LEU A 88 -5.24 -6.36 7.76
CA LEU A 88 -4.28 -5.99 6.74
C LEU A 88 -4.93 -5.12 5.65
N ARG A 89 -6.14 -5.47 5.23
CA ARG A 89 -6.88 -4.73 4.20
C ARG A 89 -7.31 -3.35 4.70
N LEU A 90 -7.81 -3.26 5.93
CA LEU A 90 -8.16 -1.98 6.57
C LEU A 90 -6.95 -1.09 6.76
N LEU A 91 -5.81 -1.68 7.13
CA LEU A 91 -4.55 -0.97 7.18
C LEU A 91 -4.26 -0.44 5.76
N ASN A 92 -4.01 -1.31 4.79
CA ASN A 92 -3.58 -0.94 3.43
C ASN A 92 -4.51 0.02 2.67
N VAL A 93 -5.83 -0.24 2.68
CA VAL A 93 -6.84 0.51 1.91
C VAL A 93 -7.31 1.75 2.68
N ARG A 94 -7.37 1.66 4.00
CA ARG A 94 -7.77 2.73 4.93
C ARG A 94 -9.07 3.45 4.53
N PRO A 95 -10.22 2.76 4.66
CA PRO A 95 -11.50 3.28 4.19
C PRO A 95 -11.86 4.62 4.85
N LYS A 96 -12.23 5.62 4.04
CA LYS A 96 -12.59 6.98 4.48
C LYS A 96 -14.07 7.12 4.87
N ASN A 97 -14.90 6.17 4.49
CA ASN A 97 -16.34 6.17 4.72
C ASN A 97 -16.86 4.76 5.03
N LEU A 98 -18.11 4.68 5.49
CA LEU A 98 -18.73 3.43 5.90
C LEU A 98 -18.84 2.43 4.76
N VAL A 99 -19.22 2.86 3.56
CA VAL A 99 -19.35 1.95 2.40
C VAL A 99 -18.01 1.26 2.10
N ALA A 100 -16.91 2.02 2.09
CA ALA A 100 -15.58 1.46 1.88
C ALA A 100 -15.16 0.52 3.02
N LEU A 101 -15.57 0.79 4.27
CA LEU A 101 -15.32 -0.10 5.41
C LEU A 101 -16.01 -1.45 5.22
N LEU A 102 -17.29 -1.44 4.85
CA LEU A 102 -18.08 -2.66 4.62
C LEU A 102 -17.54 -3.50 3.46
N LEU A 103 -16.87 -2.88 2.47
CA LEU A 103 -16.19 -3.59 1.40
C LEU A 103 -14.84 -4.22 1.83
N CYS A 104 -14.26 -3.74 2.93
CA CYS A 104 -12.98 -4.24 3.43
C CYS A 104 -13.13 -5.40 4.42
N VAL A 105 -14.33 -5.59 4.99
CA VAL A 105 -14.63 -6.55 6.05
C VAL A 105 -15.74 -7.48 5.55
N ASP A 106 -15.49 -8.78 5.57
CA ASP A 106 -16.43 -9.74 5.00
C ASP A 106 -17.67 -9.86 5.90
N GLU A 107 -18.86 -9.80 5.29
CA GLU A 107 -20.16 -9.90 5.97
C GLU A 107 -20.29 -8.92 7.15
N ALA A 108 -19.75 -7.71 6.99
CA ALA A 108 -19.67 -6.71 8.08
C ALA A 108 -21.04 -6.33 8.68
N ASP A 109 -22.10 -6.32 7.88
CA ASP A 109 -23.47 -6.01 8.33
C ASP A 109 -24.10 -7.14 9.16
N GLU A 110 -23.61 -8.37 9.02
CA GLU A 110 -24.06 -9.50 9.82
C GLU A 110 -23.24 -9.65 11.11
N ARG A 111 -21.97 -9.26 11.06
CA ARG A 111 -21.01 -9.45 12.17
C ARG A 111 -20.97 -8.28 13.15
N TYR A 112 -21.29 -7.07 12.70
CA TYR A 112 -21.12 -5.85 13.47
C TYR A 112 -22.38 -4.99 13.44
N THR A 113 -22.72 -4.43 14.60
CA THR A 113 -23.79 -3.45 14.70
C THR A 113 -23.41 -2.13 14.02
N PRO A 114 -24.39 -1.30 13.60
CA PRO A 114 -24.09 0.00 13.01
C PRO A 114 -23.20 0.89 13.88
N ASP A 115 -23.37 0.82 15.22
CA ASP A 115 -22.54 1.57 16.17
C ASP A 115 -21.10 1.06 16.20
N GLU A 116 -20.89 -0.26 16.15
CA GLU A 116 -19.55 -0.86 16.04
C GLU A 116 -18.87 -0.51 14.72
N GLN A 117 -19.63 -0.50 13.61
CA GLN A 117 -19.10 -0.10 12.30
C GLN A 117 -18.69 1.38 12.29
N ALA A 118 -19.52 2.25 12.87
CA ALA A 118 -19.20 3.67 13.01
C ALA A 118 -17.98 3.88 13.90
N GLU A 119 -17.85 3.11 14.98
CA GLU A 119 -16.68 3.15 15.86
C GLU A 119 -15.40 2.67 15.17
N MET A 120 -15.46 1.59 14.40
CA MET A 120 -14.31 1.13 13.60
C MET A 120 -13.83 2.20 12.62
N LEU A 121 -14.77 2.87 11.94
CA LEU A 121 -14.46 3.97 11.04
C LEU A 121 -13.83 5.16 11.78
N ARG A 122 -14.35 5.49 12.97
CA ARG A 122 -13.79 6.54 13.83
C ARG A 122 -12.36 6.21 14.26
N ILE A 123 -12.10 4.99 14.72
CA ILE A 123 -10.77 4.51 15.09
C ILE A 123 -9.78 4.67 13.94
N LEU A 124 -10.17 4.31 12.71
CA LEU A 124 -9.34 4.50 11.53
C LEU A 124 -8.98 5.97 11.30
N GLN A 125 -9.95 6.88 11.43
CA GLN A 125 -9.72 8.32 11.24
C GLN A 125 -8.85 8.93 12.34
N GLU A 126 -9.00 8.49 13.59
CA GLU A 126 -8.24 8.99 14.73
C GLU A 126 -6.79 8.45 14.77
N THR A 127 -6.60 7.16 14.45
CA THR A 127 -5.28 6.49 14.57
C THR A 127 -4.44 6.60 13.31
N LEU A 128 -5.06 6.64 12.13
CA LEU A 128 -4.42 6.74 10.83
C LEU A 128 -4.94 7.98 10.09
N PRO A 129 -4.73 9.22 10.57
CA PRO A 129 -5.17 10.43 9.89
C PRO A 129 -4.48 10.61 8.53
N VAL A 130 -5.17 11.19 7.53
CA VAL A 130 -4.53 11.63 6.27
C VAL A 130 -4.40 13.13 6.32
N PRO A 131 -3.24 13.69 5.95
CA PRO A 131 -3.19 15.10 5.60
C PRO A 131 -4.05 15.29 4.34
N ASP A 132 -5.05 16.17 4.35
CA ASP A 132 -5.90 16.44 3.17
C ASP A 132 -5.02 16.74 1.95
N ILE A 133 -4.85 15.76 1.07
CA ILE A 133 -4.14 15.95 -0.19
C ILE A 133 -5.19 16.48 -1.15
N GLU A 134 -5.20 17.81 -1.33
CA GLU A 134 -5.99 18.49 -2.35
C GLU A 134 -5.74 17.79 -3.71
N GLY A 135 -6.72 17.07 -4.25
CA GLY A 135 -6.65 16.49 -5.61
C GLY A 135 -7.20 15.06 -5.83
N ASP A 136 -7.73 14.38 -4.81
CA ASP A 136 -8.18 12.98 -4.94
C ASP A 136 -9.46 12.75 -5.81
N GLU A 137 -10.02 13.76 -6.50
CA GLU A 137 -11.21 13.58 -7.35
C GLU A 137 -10.93 13.22 -8.83
N ASP A 138 -9.72 13.45 -9.37
CA ASP A 138 -9.49 13.38 -10.83
C ASP A 138 -8.66 12.18 -11.35
N ASP A 139 -8.04 11.34 -10.50
CA ASP A 139 -7.06 10.32 -10.95
C ASP A 139 -7.65 8.92 -11.26
N MET A 140 -8.97 8.80 -11.43
CA MET A 140 -9.62 7.53 -11.89
C MET A 140 -9.58 7.33 -13.42
N ALA A 141 -8.87 8.18 -14.17
CA ALA A 141 -8.60 7.95 -15.59
C ALA A 141 -7.32 7.11 -15.75
N VAL A 142 -7.45 5.78 -15.63
CA VAL A 142 -6.42 4.86 -16.13
C VAL A 142 -6.43 4.97 -17.65
N ASP A 143 -5.51 5.74 -18.22
CA ASP A 143 -5.25 5.74 -19.66
C ASP A 143 -4.65 4.38 -20.05
N PRO A 144 -5.35 3.55 -20.84
CA PRO A 144 -4.82 2.25 -21.26
C PRO A 144 -3.81 2.37 -22.41
N ALA A 145 -3.48 3.58 -22.89
CA ALA A 145 -2.59 3.81 -24.03
C ALA A 145 -1.15 4.17 -23.60
N GLY A 146 -0.52 3.32 -22.79
CA GLY A 146 0.90 3.46 -22.40
C GLY A 146 1.86 2.53 -23.13
N ASP A 147 1.38 1.73 -24.08
CA ASP A 147 2.11 0.65 -24.72
C ASP A 147 2.35 0.94 -26.21
N GLU A 148 3.11 2.00 -26.52
CA GLU A 148 3.63 2.22 -27.88
C GLU A 148 4.84 3.19 -27.89
N ALA A 149 5.94 2.77 -27.25
CA ALA A 149 7.26 3.37 -27.49
C ALA A 149 8.41 2.40 -27.17
N MET A 150 8.30 1.13 -27.58
CA MET A 150 9.50 0.36 -27.89
C MET A 150 9.89 0.68 -29.32
N ALA A 151 10.69 1.74 -29.48
CA ALA A 151 11.49 1.90 -30.68
C ALA A 151 12.43 0.68 -30.74
N ILE A 152 12.07 -0.25 -31.62
CA ILE A 152 12.95 -1.30 -32.09
C ILE A 152 14.01 -0.57 -32.92
N ASP A 153 15.15 -0.24 -32.31
CA ASP A 153 16.33 0.12 -33.10
C ASP A 153 16.80 -1.16 -33.78
N GLU A 154 16.43 -1.29 -35.05
CA GLU A 154 17.04 -2.20 -36.01
C GLU A 154 18.47 -1.73 -36.36
N TYR A 155 19.36 -2.73 -36.44
CA TYR A 155 20.75 -2.77 -36.93
C TYR A 155 21.90 -2.44 -35.96
#